data_AF-A0A800BL35-F1
#
_entry.id   AF-A0A800BL35-F1
#
_cell.length_a   1.000
_cell.length_b   1.000
_cell.length_c   1.000
_cell.angle_alpha   90.00
_cell.angle_beta   90.00
_cell.angle_gamma   90.00
#
_symmetry.space_group_name_H-M   'P 1'
#
loop_
_entity.id
_entity.type
_entity.pdbx_description
1 polymer ?
#
loop_
_entity_poly.entity_id
_entity_poly.type
_entity_poly.pdbx_seq_one_letter_code
_entity_poly.pdbx_strand_id
1 'polypeptide(L)'
;MLEKVDPKVDFVALEHEILDFWKVNDIFRKRASANSGNEKWSFIDGPITANNPMGVHHAWGRTYKDLFLRYKAMKGFDLRYQNGFDCQGLWVEVEVEK
;
A
#
# COMPACT_ATOMS: atom_id res chain seq x y z
N MET A 1 9.78 25.98 -18.87
CA MET A 1 9.64 25.33 -20.19
C MET A 1 9.33 23.87 -19.92
N LEU A 2 8.32 23.28 -20.53
CA LEU A 2 7.99 21.86 -20.31
C LEU A 2 9.01 20.99 -21.06
N GLU A 3 9.51 19.94 -20.42
CA GLU A 3 10.36 18.97 -21.09
C GLU A 3 9.54 18.10 -22.06
N LYS A 4 10.16 17.79 -23.20
CA LYS A 4 9.56 16.92 -24.21
C LYS A 4 9.70 15.47 -23.74
N VAL A 5 8.59 14.76 -23.60
CA VAL A 5 8.57 13.35 -23.17
C VAL A 5 8.59 12.44 -24.40
N ASP A 6 9.33 11.34 -24.33
CA ASP A 6 9.30 10.29 -25.35
C ASP A 6 7.95 9.55 -25.27
N PRO A 7 7.18 9.44 -26.39
CA PRO A 7 5.93 8.69 -26.39
C PRO A 7 6.10 7.18 -26.12
N LYS A 8 7.32 6.62 -26.26
CA LYS A 8 7.64 5.25 -25.84
C LYS A 8 8.10 5.25 -24.39
N VAL A 9 7.23 4.78 -23.51
CA VAL A 9 7.50 4.71 -22.07
C VAL A 9 7.60 3.26 -21.64
N ASP A 10 8.68 2.91 -20.95
CA ASP A 10 8.76 1.69 -20.16
C ASP A 10 8.14 1.95 -18.79
N PHE A 11 6.90 1.49 -18.60
CA PHE A 11 6.17 1.69 -17.35
C PHE A 11 6.79 0.95 -16.17
N VAL A 12 7.41 -0.22 -16.39
CA VAL A 12 8.01 -0.99 -15.30
C VAL A 12 9.24 -0.27 -14.77
N ALA A 13 10.08 0.25 -15.66
CA ALA A 13 11.23 1.07 -15.27
C ALA A 13 10.77 2.35 -14.54
N LEU A 14 9.77 3.04 -15.09
CA LEU A 14 9.22 4.27 -14.49
C LEU A 14 8.61 4.03 -13.10
N GLU A 15 7.89 2.93 -12.90
CA GLU A 15 7.33 2.58 -11.59
C GLU A 15 8.43 2.37 -10.55
N HIS A 16 9.52 1.68 -10.90
CA HIS A 16 10.67 1.52 -10.00
C HIS A 16 11.33 2.87 -9.68
N GLU A 17 11.52 3.74 -10.66
CA GLU A 17 12.06 5.09 -10.44
C GLU A 17 11.19 5.90 -9.46
N ILE A 18 9.86 5.82 -9.62
CA ILE A 18 8.91 6.51 -8.72
C ILE A 18 8.96 5.91 -7.31
N LEU A 19 9.03 4.59 -7.18
CA LEU A 19 9.14 3.92 -5.88
C LEU A 19 10.44 4.31 -5.16
N ASP A 20 11.55 4.37 -5.88
CA ASP A 20 12.84 4.82 -5.35
C ASP A 20 12.78 6.29 -4.94
N PHE A 21 12.19 7.15 -5.77
CA PHE A 21 11.95 8.55 -5.42
C PHE A 21 11.13 8.67 -4.12
N TRP A 22 10.04 7.89 -3.96
CA TRP A 22 9.23 7.91 -2.74
C TRP A 22 10.00 7.46 -1.51
N LYS A 23 10.83 6.42 -1.65
CA LYS A 23 11.66 5.88 -0.58
C LYS A 23 12.74 6.86 -0.14
N VAL A 24 13.53 7.39 -1.08
CA VAL A 24 14.62 8.34 -0.81
C VAL A 24 14.10 9.62 -0.14
N ASN A 25 12.91 10.07 -0.55
CA ASN A 25 12.33 11.31 -0.05
C ASN A 25 11.37 11.13 1.14
N ASP A 26 11.21 9.91 1.67
CA ASP A 26 10.29 9.57 2.77
C ASP A 26 8.86 10.10 2.54
N ILE A 27 8.36 9.97 1.30
CA ILE A 27 7.11 10.60 0.85
C ILE A 27 5.92 10.08 1.64
N PHE A 28 5.88 8.78 1.93
CA PHE A 28 4.79 8.19 2.68
C PHE A 28 4.66 8.79 4.09
N ARG A 29 5.78 8.97 4.80
CA ARG A 29 5.79 9.57 6.14
C ARG A 29 5.43 11.05 6.09
N LYS A 30 5.98 11.81 5.13
CA LYS A 30 5.62 13.23 4.93
C LYS A 30 4.11 13.39 4.72
N ARG A 31 3.53 12.55 3.87
CA ARG A 31 2.08 12.49 3.63
C ARG A 31 1.33 12.10 4.91
N ALA A 32 1.88 11.19 5.74
CA ALA A 32 1.31 10.81 7.05
C ALA A 32 1.23 11.99 8.00
N SER A 33 2.36 12.65 8.19
CA SER A 33 2.49 13.75 9.12
C SER A 33 1.68 14.99 8.70
N ALA A 34 1.44 15.19 7.40
CA ALA A 34 0.66 16.32 6.89
C ALA A 34 -0.78 16.39 7.44
N ASN A 35 -1.36 15.26 7.83
CA ASN A 35 -2.72 15.20 8.38
C ASN A 35 -2.75 14.84 9.87
N SER A 36 -1.60 14.76 10.55
CA SER A 36 -1.55 14.33 11.94
C SER A 36 -2.32 15.29 12.84
N GLY A 37 -3.25 14.76 13.64
CA GLY A 37 -4.09 15.55 14.55
C GLY A 37 -5.39 16.06 13.92
N ASN A 38 -5.64 15.82 12.63
CA ASN A 38 -6.92 16.09 12.00
C ASN A 38 -8.00 15.07 12.42
N GLU A 39 -9.20 15.21 11.88
CA GLU A 39 -10.28 14.25 12.08
C GLU A 39 -9.82 12.83 11.68
N LYS A 40 -10.02 11.86 12.59
CA LYS A 40 -9.57 10.49 12.37
C LYS A 40 -10.52 9.76 11.43
N TRP A 41 -9.94 9.04 10.48
CA TRP A 41 -10.66 8.04 9.69
C TRP A 41 -9.92 6.72 9.75
N SER A 42 -10.62 5.66 10.16
CA SER A 42 -10.02 4.34 10.34
C SER A 42 -10.54 3.36 9.29
N PHE A 43 -9.62 2.62 8.70
CA PHE A 43 -9.89 1.46 7.88
C PHE A 43 -9.33 0.23 8.58
N ILE A 44 -10.13 -0.81 8.74
CA ILE A 44 -9.71 -2.08 9.33
C ILE A 44 -9.43 -3.03 8.18
N ASP A 45 -8.15 -3.30 7.94
CA ASP A 45 -7.74 -4.26 6.93
C ASP A 45 -7.88 -5.70 7.46
N GLY A 46 -8.49 -6.56 6.66
CA GLY A 46 -8.52 -7.99 6.93
C GLY A 46 -7.11 -8.57 6.80
N PRO A 47 -6.56 -9.24 7.83
CA PRO A 47 -5.20 -9.76 7.78
C PRO A 47 -5.08 -10.83 6.68
N ILE A 48 -3.90 -10.90 6.06
CA ILE A 48 -3.60 -11.96 5.09
C ILE A 48 -2.97 -13.13 5.87
N THR A 49 -3.41 -14.35 5.60
CA THR A 49 -2.79 -15.55 6.19
C THR A 49 -1.35 -15.69 5.71
N ALA A 50 -0.42 -15.82 6.65
CA ALA A 50 1.02 -15.86 6.37
C ALA A 50 1.50 -17.28 5.99
N ASN A 51 0.92 -17.88 4.95
CA ASN A 51 1.24 -19.26 4.57
C ASN A 51 1.72 -19.46 3.12
N ASN A 52 1.34 -18.58 2.18
CA ASN A 52 1.64 -18.73 0.76
C ASN A 52 1.97 -17.39 0.07
N PRO A 53 2.65 -17.41 -1.10
CA PRO A 53 2.86 -16.21 -1.90
C PRO A 53 1.54 -15.55 -2.35
N MET A 54 1.56 -14.23 -2.52
CA MET A 54 0.37 -13.49 -2.94
C MET A 54 0.05 -13.71 -4.43
N GLY A 55 -1.16 -14.21 -4.72
CA GLY A 55 -1.75 -14.21 -6.07
C GLY A 55 -2.41 -12.88 -6.48
N VAL A 56 -2.83 -12.77 -7.75
CA VAL A 56 -3.43 -11.56 -8.36
C VAL A 56 -4.65 -11.00 -7.61
N HIS A 57 -5.45 -11.88 -6.98
CA HIS A 57 -6.61 -11.46 -6.19
C HIS A 57 -6.22 -10.62 -4.97
N HIS A 58 -5.04 -10.83 -4.39
CA HIS A 58 -4.51 -9.96 -3.33
C HIS A 58 -4.19 -8.56 -3.87
N ALA A 59 -3.66 -8.47 -5.10
CA ALA A 59 -3.37 -7.19 -5.73
C ALA A 59 -4.66 -6.38 -5.92
N TRP A 60 -5.74 -6.99 -6.42
CA TRP A 60 -7.03 -6.31 -6.57
C TRP A 60 -7.57 -5.77 -5.24
N GLY A 61 -7.58 -6.61 -4.20
CA GLY A 61 -8.02 -6.19 -2.87
C GLY A 61 -7.19 -5.05 -2.31
N ARG A 62 -5.85 -5.13 -2.42
CA ARG A 62 -4.93 -4.09 -1.94
C ARG A 62 -5.06 -2.78 -2.73
N THR A 63 -5.29 -2.84 -4.05
CA THR A 63 -5.49 -1.64 -4.88
C THR A 63 -6.72 -0.85 -4.46
N TYR A 64 -7.86 -1.52 -4.22
CA TYR A 64 -9.06 -0.81 -3.74
C TYR A 64 -8.85 -0.18 -2.37
N LYS A 65 -8.20 -0.90 -1.45
CA LYS A 65 -7.90 -0.41 -0.09
C LYS A 65 -6.99 0.82 -0.15
N ASP A 66 -5.92 0.77 -0.93
CA ASP A 66 -5.00 1.90 -1.11
C ASP A 66 -5.68 3.12 -1.75
N LEU A 67 -6.55 2.91 -2.74
CA LEU A 67 -7.31 3.99 -3.38
C LEU A 67 -8.16 4.77 -2.37
N PHE A 68 -8.88 4.07 -1.48
CA PHE A 68 -9.68 4.73 -0.45
C PHE A 68 -8.82 5.42 0.62
N LEU A 69 -7.70 4.80 1.02
CA LEU A 69 -6.74 5.42 1.94
C LEU A 69 -6.20 6.74 1.38
N ARG A 70 -5.80 6.76 0.10
CA ARG A 70 -5.33 7.97 -0.60
C ARG A 70 -6.42 9.01 -0.73
N TYR A 71 -7.63 8.62 -1.12
CA TYR A 71 -8.78 9.52 -1.21
C TYR A 71 -9.05 10.21 0.12
N LYS A 72 -9.09 9.46 1.22
CA LYS A 72 -9.30 10.01 2.57
C LYS A 72 -8.13 10.86 3.03
N ALA A 73 -6.88 10.49 2.71
CA ALA A 73 -5.72 11.33 2.99
C ALA A 73 -5.81 12.69 2.26
N MET A 74 -6.20 12.71 0.98
CA MET A 74 -6.38 13.94 0.21
C MET A 74 -7.54 14.81 0.72
N LYS A 75 -8.51 14.21 1.43
CA LYS A 75 -9.57 14.92 2.13
C LYS A 75 -9.15 15.49 3.50
N GLY A 76 -7.90 15.27 3.91
CA GLY A 76 -7.33 15.83 5.15
C GLY A 76 -7.49 14.95 6.40
N PHE A 77 -8.04 13.73 6.28
CA PHE A 77 -8.22 12.88 7.46
C PHE A 77 -6.88 12.36 7.99
N ASP A 78 -6.79 12.18 9.31
CA ASP A 78 -5.72 11.43 9.97
C ASP A 78 -6.04 9.93 9.88
N LEU A 79 -5.13 9.14 9.29
CA LEU A 79 -5.34 7.73 9.00
C LEU A 79 -4.32 6.86 9.73
N ARG A 80 -4.79 5.71 10.21
CA ARG A 80 -3.95 4.62 10.68
C ARG A 80 -3.61 3.67 9.53
N TYR A 81 -2.34 3.65 9.13
CA TYR A 81 -1.83 2.74 8.10
C TYR A 81 -1.30 1.48 8.74
N GLN A 82 -2.15 0.48 8.92
CA GLN A 82 -1.78 -0.78 9.55
C GLN A 82 -2.22 -1.96 8.69
N ASN A 83 -1.24 -2.78 8.32
CA ASN A 83 -1.48 -4.10 7.76
C ASN A 83 -1.38 -5.14 8.87
N GLY A 84 -2.06 -6.28 8.70
CA GLY A 84 -1.98 -7.42 9.60
C GLY A 84 -1.68 -8.70 8.85
N PHE A 85 -1.14 -9.67 9.59
CA PHE A 85 -0.99 -11.04 9.13
C PHE A 85 -1.72 -11.97 10.10
N ASP A 86 -2.40 -12.94 9.53
CA ASP A 86 -3.00 -14.04 10.30
C ASP A 86 -2.01 -15.20 10.30
N CYS A 87 -1.50 -15.52 11.49
CA CYS A 87 -0.41 -16.46 11.67
C CYS A 87 -0.84 -17.73 12.42
N GLN A 88 -2.14 -17.90 12.65
CA GLN A 88 -2.66 -19.01 13.45
C GLN A 88 -3.63 -19.88 12.66
N GLY A 89 -3.96 -21.04 13.23
CA GLY A 89 -5.01 -21.92 12.75
C GLY A 89 -4.56 -22.96 11.73
N LEU A 90 -5.52 -23.79 11.34
CA LEU A 90 -5.29 -25.01 10.57
C LEU A 90 -4.56 -24.78 9.23
N TRP A 91 -4.81 -23.64 8.58
CA TRP A 91 -4.15 -23.30 7.31
C TRP A 91 -2.65 -23.06 7.42
N VAL A 92 -2.16 -22.72 8.62
CA VAL A 92 -0.73 -22.61 8.91
C VAL A 92 -0.19 -23.96 9.38
N GLU A 93 -0.91 -24.64 10.27
CA GLU A 93 -0.53 -25.96 10.80
C GLU A 93 -0.32 -26.99 9.68
N VAL A 94 -1.24 -27.06 8.71
CA VAL A 94 -1.14 -27.98 7.56
C VAL A 94 0.05 -27.66 6.65
N GLU A 95 0.44 -26.39 6.49
CA GLU A 95 1.63 -26.05 5.68
C GLU A 95 2.94 -26.36 6.41
N VAL A 96 2.94 -26.36 7.75
CA VAL A 96 4.11 -26.77 8.55
C VAL A 96 4.29 -28.29 8.54
N GLU A 97 3.20 -29.05 8.48
CA GLU A 97 3.24 -30.52 8.45
C GLU A 97 3.62 -31.13 7.09
N LYS A 98 3.51 -30.37 5.99
CA LYS A 98 3.87 -30.79 4.64
C LYS A 98 5.38 -30.85 4.42
#